data_AF-A0A2E6VF95-F1
#
_entry.id   AF-A0A2E6VF95-F1
#
_cell.length_a   1.000
_cell.length_b   1.000
_cell.length_c   1.000
_cell.angle_alpha   90.00
_cell.angle_beta   90.00
_cell.angle_gamma   90.00
#
_symmetry.space_group_name_H-M   'P 1'
#
loop_
_entity.id
_entity.type
_entity.pdbx_description
1 polymer ?
#
loop_
_entity_poly.entity_id
_entity_poly.type
_entity_poly.pdbx_seq_one_letter_code
_entity_poly.pdbx_strand_id
1 'polypeptide(L)'
;MDTTRNVTISFKTTAEEKTALQQIANDKNISRSELIASIVNGFKNQYDYIGKTSPKEKELNEKLNNLLKENRKLILSLENAEHRIEIEQKANQKYVKEQLEMNKTIFDMKGQLKTAKKDIASLNEQLISIEAPNRDDTSPELLWGSLGSLLISGLALFFAPRLFNH
;
A
#
# COMPACT_ATOMS: atom_id res chain seq x y z
N MET A 1 20.47 67.03 18.03
CA MET A 1 20.69 67.20 19.47
C MET A 1 19.92 66.09 20.16
N ASP A 2 20.59 65.00 20.51
CA ASP A 2 19.97 63.91 21.26
C ASP A 2 19.84 64.35 22.72
N THR A 3 18.62 64.70 23.10
CA THR A 3 18.26 64.97 24.50
C THR A 3 18.27 63.63 25.23
N THR A 4 19.41 63.26 25.81
CA THR A 4 19.46 62.19 26.82
C THR A 4 18.58 62.63 27.99
N ARG A 5 17.33 62.17 28.03
CA ARG A 5 16.50 62.31 29.24
C ARG A 5 17.24 61.57 30.35
N ASN A 6 17.68 62.30 31.35
CA ASN A 6 18.15 61.70 32.59
C ASN A 6 16.95 60.97 33.22
N VAL A 7 16.93 59.64 33.10
CA VAL A 7 15.93 58.77 33.72
C VAL A 7 16.57 58.16 34.97
N THR A 8 16.02 58.49 36.14
CA THR A 8 16.42 57.86 37.40
C THR A 8 15.48 56.69 37.67
N ILE A 9 16.03 55.47 37.69
CA ILE A 9 15.30 54.25 38.07
C ILE A 9 15.88 53.77 39.39
N SER A 10 15.06 53.72 40.43
CA SER A 10 15.44 53.26 41.77
C SER A 10 14.82 51.90 42.06
N PHE A 11 15.65 50.95 42.50
CA PHE A 11 15.22 49.62 42.93
C PHE A 11 15.31 49.52 44.45
N LYS A 12 14.33 48.87 45.08
CA LYS A 12 14.47 48.41 46.46
C LYS A 12 15.20 47.07 46.42
N THR A 13 16.42 47.05 46.92
CA THR A 13 17.27 45.84 46.93
C THR A 13 17.82 45.61 48.33
N THR A 14 18.05 44.36 48.68
CA THR A 14 18.78 44.00 49.89
C THR A 14 20.28 44.29 49.73
N ALA A 15 21.03 44.26 50.83
CA ALA A 15 22.48 44.44 50.79
C ALA A 15 23.18 43.33 49.98
N GLU A 16 22.68 42.10 50.07
CA GLU A 16 23.21 40.92 49.36
C GLU A 16 22.97 41.01 47.85
N GLU A 17 21.80 41.43 47.42
CA GLU A 17 21.51 41.64 45.99
C GLU A 17 22.41 42.71 45.39
N LYS A 18 22.69 43.77 46.17
CA LYS A 18 23.57 44.87 45.74
C LYS A 18 25.01 44.42 45.57
N THR A 19 25.53 43.55 46.45
CA THR A 19 26.88 42.99 46.33
C THR A 19 26.97 42.02 45.16
N ALA A 20 25.97 41.15 44.97
CA ALA A 20 25.92 40.23 43.83
C ALA A 20 25.89 40.97 42.48
N LEU A 21 25.04 41.99 42.33
CA LEU A 21 24.99 42.82 41.13
C LEU A 21 26.30 43.57 40.88
N GLN A 22 26.97 44.01 41.95
CA GLN A 22 28.26 44.67 41.83
C GLN A 22 29.36 43.70 41.37
N GLN A 23 29.36 42.46 41.86
CA GLN A 23 30.30 41.42 41.43
C GLN A 23 30.12 41.12 39.92
N ILE A 24 28.88 40.90 39.48
CA ILE A 24 28.57 40.65 38.07
C ILE A 24 29.00 41.84 37.18
N ALA A 25 28.77 43.07 37.65
CA ALA A 25 29.18 44.27 36.92
C ALA A 25 30.71 44.37 36.80
N ASN A 26 31.44 44.06 37.89
CA ASN A 26 32.89 44.05 37.91
C ASN A 26 33.47 42.97 36.98
N ASP A 27 32.91 41.75 37.00
CA ASP A 27 33.32 40.65 36.12
C ASP A 27 33.17 41.03 34.63
N LYS A 28 32.16 41.84 34.33
CA LYS A 28 31.86 42.35 32.98
C LYS A 28 32.58 43.66 32.65
N ASN A 29 33.38 44.21 33.57
CA ASN A 29 34.06 45.52 33.46
C ASN A 29 33.12 46.69 33.11
N ILE A 30 31.89 46.68 33.64
CA ILE A 30 30.90 47.76 33.43
C ILE A 30 30.42 48.31 34.77
N SER A 31 29.81 49.49 34.75
CA SER A 31 29.16 50.02 35.95
C SER A 31 27.90 49.23 36.30
N ARG A 32 27.57 49.16 37.59
CA ARG A 32 26.32 48.53 38.06
C ARG A 32 25.08 49.17 37.42
N SER A 33 25.10 50.49 37.20
CA SER A 33 24.04 51.23 36.52
C SER A 33 23.87 50.79 35.07
N GLU A 34 24.97 50.60 34.33
CA GLU A 34 24.92 50.12 32.94
C GLU A 34 24.44 48.67 32.86
N LEU A 35 24.87 47.81 33.78
CA LEU A 35 24.36 46.44 33.88
C LEU A 35 22.84 46.42 34.05
N ILE A 36 22.32 47.18 35.01
CA ILE A 36 20.88 47.26 35.27
C ILE A 36 20.14 47.87 34.08
N ALA A 37 20.66 48.95 33.49
CA ALA A 37 20.07 49.57 32.31
C ALA A 37 20.01 48.60 31.12
N SER A 38 21.05 47.78 30.92
CA SER A 38 21.09 46.75 29.88
C SER A 38 20.03 45.66 30.11
N ILE A 39 19.85 45.22 31.36
CA ILE A 39 18.84 44.21 31.70
C ILE A 39 17.44 44.79 31.47
N VAL A 40 17.16 45.97 32.02
CA VAL A 40 15.84 46.62 31.87
C VAL A 40 15.51 46.86 30.40
N ASN A 41 16.46 47.35 29.60
CA ASN A 41 16.24 47.57 28.18
C ASN A 41 16.14 46.28 27.36
N GLY A 42 16.94 45.26 27.68
CA GLY A 42 16.92 43.96 26.99
C GLY A 42 15.60 43.21 27.19
N PHE A 43 15.00 43.35 28.36
CA PHE A 43 13.77 42.65 28.74
C PHE A 43 12.51 43.54 28.77
N LYS A 44 12.60 44.80 28.32
CA LYS A 44 11.49 45.78 28.39
C LYS A 44 10.17 45.28 27.80
N ASN A 45 10.24 44.50 26.72
CA ASN A 45 9.06 43.96 26.01
C ASN A 45 8.64 42.58 26.55
N GLN A 46 9.42 42.00 27.47
CA GLN A 46 9.17 40.67 28.04
C GLN A 46 8.51 40.75 29.43
N TYR A 47 8.51 41.93 30.06
CA TYR A 47 7.88 42.14 31.37
C TYR A 47 6.41 41.75 31.40
N ASP A 48 5.65 42.05 30.34
CA ASP A 48 4.23 41.71 30.23
C ASP A 48 3.96 40.20 30.14
N TYR A 49 5.01 39.43 29.81
CA TYR A 49 4.97 37.98 29.63
C TYR A 49 5.68 37.23 30.76
N ILE A 50 6.11 37.90 31.83
CA ILE A 50 6.64 37.19 33.02
C ILE A 50 5.51 36.33 33.61
N GLY A 51 5.73 35.01 33.63
CA GLY A 51 4.72 34.03 34.09
C GLY A 51 3.61 33.73 33.07
N LYS A 52 3.68 34.26 31.85
CA LYS A 52 2.74 33.96 30.75
C LYS A 52 3.51 33.46 29.54
N THR A 53 2.85 32.69 28.69
CA THR A 53 3.46 32.24 27.43
C THR A 53 3.66 33.42 26.50
N SER A 54 4.87 33.59 25.98
CA SER A 54 5.17 34.63 24.99
C SER A 54 4.36 34.40 23.71
N PRO A 55 3.94 35.45 22.98
CA PRO A 55 3.26 35.28 21.68
C PRO A 55 4.05 34.42 20.71
N LYS A 56 5.38 34.52 20.74
CA LYS A 56 6.30 33.71 19.92
C LYS A 56 6.28 32.24 20.33
N GLU A 57 6.23 31.95 21.62
CA GLU A 57 6.12 30.58 22.13
C GLU A 57 4.77 29.97 21.79
N LYS A 58 3.70 30.76 21.86
CA LYS A 58 2.36 30.32 21.47
C LYS A 58 2.30 29.98 19.98
N GLU A 59 2.81 30.85 19.11
CA GLU A 59 2.89 30.60 17.67
C GLU A 59 3.73 29.35 17.36
N LEU A 60 4.85 29.18 18.07
CA LEU A 60 5.71 28.01 17.89
C LEU A 60 5.00 26.71 18.31
N ASN A 61 4.28 26.74 19.43
CA ASN A 61 3.48 25.60 19.89
C ASN A 61 2.32 25.28 18.93
N GLU A 62 1.65 26.28 18.38
CA GLU A 62 0.62 26.08 17.36
C GLU A 62 1.20 25.44 16.09
N LYS A 63 2.35 25.93 15.59
CA LYS A 63 3.07 25.32 14.46
C LYS A 63 3.47 23.87 14.75
N LEU A 64 4.00 23.61 15.93
CA LEU A 64 4.38 22.25 16.35
C LEU A 64 3.17 21.32 16.34
N ASN A 65 2.04 21.75 16.89
CA ASN A 65 0.81 20.97 16.91
C ASN A 65 0.27 20.68 15.50
N ASN A 66 0.36 21.65 14.59
CA ASN A 66 -0.05 21.47 13.21
C ASN A 66 0.86 20.47 12.47
N LEU A 67 2.18 20.60 12.63
CA LEU A 67 3.14 19.67 12.06
C LEU A 67 2.94 18.24 12.58
N LEU A 68 2.67 18.06 13.88
CA LEU A 68 2.39 16.75 14.46
C LEU A 68 1.12 16.11 13.88
N LYS A 69 0.06 16.91 13.65
CA LYS A 69 -1.17 16.43 13.02
C LYS A 69 -0.94 16.01 11.57
N GLU A 70 -0.19 16.81 10.81
CA GLU A 70 0.15 16.51 9.43
C GLU A 70 0.99 15.24 9.33
N ASN A 71 1.99 15.11 10.20
CA ASN A 71 2.85 13.92 10.25
C ASN A 71 2.05 12.65 10.54
N ARG A 72 1.12 12.69 11.51
CA ARG A 72 0.20 11.58 11.77
C ARG A 72 -0.66 11.21 10.55
N LYS A 73 -1.19 12.20 9.84
CA LYS A 73 -1.99 11.97 8.62
C LYS A 73 -1.15 11.31 7.53
N LEU A 74 0.09 11.74 7.36
CA LEU A 74 1.02 11.16 6.38
C LEU A 74 1.37 9.71 6.73
N ILE A 75 1.66 9.41 8.01
CA ILE A 75 1.92 8.05 8.49
C ILE A 75 0.73 7.13 8.17
N LEU A 76 -0.49 7.55 8.51
CA LEU A 76 -1.69 6.78 8.22
C LEU A 76 -1.92 6.58 6.71
N SER A 77 -1.63 7.60 5.90
CA SER A 77 -1.74 7.49 4.45
C SER A 77 -0.72 6.49 3.88
N LEU A 78 0.48 6.46 4.45
CA LEU A 78 1.55 5.56 4.06
C LEU A 78 1.20 4.11 4.42
N GLU A 79 0.77 3.86 5.66
CA GLU A 79 0.34 2.54 6.13
C GLU A 79 -0.81 1.99 5.27
N ASN A 80 -1.80 2.82 4.95
CA ASN A 80 -2.88 2.45 4.05
C ASN A 80 -2.41 2.13 2.62
N ALA A 81 -1.40 2.86 2.11
CA ALA A 81 -0.83 2.60 0.80
C ALA A 81 -0.03 1.29 0.78
N GLU A 82 0.77 1.03 1.82
CA GLU A 82 1.51 -0.23 1.99
C GLU A 82 0.55 -1.42 2.07
N HIS A 83 -0.52 -1.32 2.85
CA HIS A 83 -1.51 -2.38 2.96
C HIS A 83 -2.22 -2.66 1.62
N ARG A 84 -2.52 -1.63 0.82
CA ARG A 84 -3.06 -1.80 -0.54
C ARG A 84 -2.08 -2.54 -1.44
N ILE A 85 -0.81 -2.15 -1.42
CA ILE A 85 0.25 -2.80 -2.19
C ILE A 85 0.39 -4.27 -1.76
N GLU A 86 0.35 -4.56 -0.46
CA GLU A 86 0.44 -5.92 0.05
C GLU A 86 -0.72 -6.80 -0.46
N ILE A 87 -1.94 -6.28 -0.44
CA ILE A 87 -3.12 -6.98 -0.98
C ILE A 87 -2.94 -7.24 -2.48
N GLU A 88 -2.55 -6.23 -3.26
CA GLU A 88 -2.35 -6.38 -4.70
C GLU A 88 -1.23 -7.36 -5.04
N GLN A 89 -0.12 -7.35 -4.28
CA GLN A 89 0.96 -8.30 -4.43
C GLN A 89 0.51 -9.73 -4.12
N LYS A 90 -0.23 -9.94 -3.02
CA LYS A 90 -0.79 -11.26 -2.68
C LYS A 90 -1.75 -11.75 -3.77
N ALA A 91 -2.60 -10.87 -4.29
CA ALA A 91 -3.50 -11.20 -5.40
C ALA A 91 -2.71 -11.58 -6.66
N ASN A 92 -1.71 -10.78 -7.05
CA ASN A 92 -0.86 -11.07 -8.21
C ASN A 92 -0.09 -12.39 -8.07
N GLN A 93 0.47 -12.68 -6.89
CA GLN A 93 1.13 -13.97 -6.62
C GLN A 93 0.16 -15.14 -6.80
N LYS A 94 -1.08 -15.00 -6.33
CA LYS A 94 -2.12 -16.01 -6.52
C LYS A 94 -2.47 -16.19 -8.00
N TYR A 95 -2.67 -15.11 -8.75
CA TYR A 95 -2.93 -15.17 -10.20
C TYR A 95 -1.78 -15.82 -10.97
N VAL A 96 -0.53 -15.48 -10.66
CA VAL A 96 0.66 -16.08 -11.29
C VAL A 96 0.70 -17.58 -11.01
N LYS A 97 0.40 -18.00 -9.77
CA LYS A 97 0.36 -19.41 -9.41
C LYS A 97 -0.73 -20.16 -10.18
N GLU A 98 -1.95 -19.63 -10.21
CA GLU A 98 -3.07 -20.22 -10.96
C GLU A 98 -2.75 -20.30 -12.47
N GLN A 99 -2.12 -19.28 -13.04
CA GLN A 99 -1.71 -19.29 -14.44
C GLN A 99 -0.64 -20.37 -14.72
N LEU A 100 0.31 -20.56 -13.81
CA LEU A 100 1.32 -21.62 -13.93
C LEU A 100 0.69 -23.01 -13.89
N GLU A 101 -0.24 -23.24 -12.95
CA GLU A 101 -0.99 -24.50 -12.83
C GLU A 101 -1.86 -24.77 -14.07
N MET A 102 -2.52 -23.74 -14.59
CA MET A 102 -3.30 -23.84 -15.83
C MET A 102 -2.41 -24.16 -17.03
N ASN A 103 -1.25 -23.51 -17.16
CA ASN A 103 -0.30 -23.78 -18.24
C ASN A 103 0.24 -25.22 -18.19
N LYS A 104 0.52 -25.73 -16.98
CA LYS A 104 0.91 -27.14 -16.80
C LYS A 104 -0.21 -28.08 -17.26
N THR A 105 -1.45 -27.80 -16.87
CA THR A 105 -2.62 -28.59 -17.27
C THR A 105 -2.82 -28.60 -18.79
N ILE A 106 -2.68 -27.44 -19.44
CA ILE A 106 -2.75 -27.32 -20.91
C ILE A 106 -1.64 -28.15 -21.57
N PHE A 107 -0.43 -28.12 -21.03
CA PHE A 107 0.68 -28.91 -21.55
C PHE A 107 0.40 -30.41 -21.45
N ASP A 108 -0.07 -30.88 -20.30
CA ASP A 108 -0.41 -32.28 -20.07
C ASP A 108 -1.55 -32.74 -21.01
N MET A 109 -2.61 -31.93 -21.14
CA MET A 109 -3.72 -32.19 -22.07
C MET A 109 -3.24 -32.26 -23.53
N LYS A 110 -2.31 -31.38 -23.93
CA LYS A 110 -1.72 -31.41 -25.28
C LYS A 110 -0.92 -32.70 -25.51
N GLY A 111 -0.22 -33.19 -24.49
CA GLY A 111 0.44 -34.49 -24.50
C GLY A 111 -0.53 -35.64 -24.72
N GLN A 112 -1.60 -35.69 -23.94
CA GLN A 112 -2.66 -36.72 -24.06
C GLN A 112 -3.38 -36.67 -25.41
N LEU A 113 -3.64 -35.49 -25.95
CA LEU A 113 -4.24 -35.34 -27.28
C LEU A 113 -3.31 -35.88 -28.37
N LYS A 114 -2.00 -35.64 -28.25
CA LYS A 114 -1.01 -36.19 -29.18
C LYS A 114 -0.96 -37.72 -29.13
N THR A 115 -1.01 -38.32 -27.95
CA THR A 115 -1.05 -39.79 -27.80
C THR A 115 -2.36 -40.36 -28.36
N ALA A 116 -3.50 -39.80 -27.97
CA ALA A 116 -4.81 -40.22 -28.48
C ALA A 116 -4.89 -40.11 -30.01
N LYS A 117 -4.33 -39.05 -30.60
CA LYS A 117 -4.24 -38.91 -32.07
C LYS A 117 -3.38 -40.01 -32.71
N LYS A 118 -2.27 -40.38 -32.07
CA LYS A 118 -1.42 -41.49 -32.54
C LYS A 118 -2.17 -42.82 -32.46
N ASP A 119 -2.90 -43.04 -31.37
CA ASP A 119 -3.67 -44.26 -31.15
C ASP A 119 -4.84 -44.37 -32.15
N ILE A 120 -5.53 -43.27 -32.44
CA ILE A 120 -6.55 -43.22 -33.50
C ILE A 120 -5.93 -43.55 -34.86
N ALA A 121 -4.75 -43.01 -35.18
CA ALA A 121 -4.09 -43.28 -36.44
C ALA A 121 -3.70 -44.76 -36.58
N SER A 122 -3.13 -45.36 -35.52
CA SER A 122 -2.78 -46.78 -35.53
C SER A 122 -4.00 -47.70 -35.57
N LEU A 123 -5.08 -47.36 -34.85
CA LEU A 123 -6.35 -48.09 -34.93
C LEU A 123 -6.95 -47.99 -36.33
N ASN A 124 -6.89 -46.82 -36.97
CA ASN A 124 -7.39 -46.65 -38.34
C ASN A 124 -6.58 -47.47 -39.35
N GLU A 125 -5.26 -47.53 -39.22
CA GLU A 125 -4.41 -48.43 -40.02
C GLU A 125 -4.76 -49.91 -39.79
N GLN A 126 -4.97 -50.32 -38.54
CA GLN A 126 -5.43 -51.67 -38.22
C GLN A 126 -6.80 -51.97 -38.84
N LEU A 127 -7.74 -51.01 -38.79
CA LEU A 127 -9.09 -51.17 -39.35
C LEU A 127 -9.03 -51.34 -40.87
N ILE A 128 -8.23 -50.52 -41.58
CA ILE A 128 -7.97 -50.68 -43.02
C ILE A 128 -7.36 -52.05 -43.33
N SER A 129 -6.45 -52.54 -42.48
CA SER A 129 -5.84 -53.86 -42.66
C SER A 129 -6.79 -55.05 -42.39
N ILE A 130 -7.81 -54.85 -41.54
CA ILE A 130 -8.87 -55.84 -41.25
C ILE A 130 -9.99 -55.76 -42.31
N GLU A 131 -10.16 -54.63 -42.98
CA GLU A 131 -11.12 -54.45 -44.08
C GLU A 131 -10.57 -55.00 -45.40
N ALA A 132 -9.24 -55.07 -45.55
CA ALA A 132 -8.56 -55.60 -46.74
C ALA A 132 -8.75 -57.10 -47.05
N PRO A 133 -8.98 -58.04 -46.10
CA PRO A 133 -9.30 -59.44 -46.39
C PRO A 133 -10.80 -59.75 -46.39
N ASN A 134 -11.68 -58.82 -46.01
CA ASN A 134 -13.13 -59.06 -45.83
C ASN A 134 -14.00 -58.40 -46.93
N ARG A 135 -13.40 -57.96 -48.04
CA ARG A 135 -14.14 -57.56 -49.24
C ARG A 135 -14.58 -58.77 -50.06
N ASP A 136 -15.29 -59.67 -49.41
CA ASP A 136 -16.29 -60.51 -50.06
C ASP A 136 -17.46 -60.57 -49.06
N ASP A 137 -18.51 -59.78 -49.35
CA ASP A 137 -19.88 -59.96 -48.86
C ASP A 137 -20.39 -59.16 -47.62
N THR A 138 -20.13 -57.86 -47.49
CA THR A 138 -20.92 -57.01 -46.56
C THR A 138 -21.65 -55.87 -47.26
N SER A 139 -22.97 -55.98 -47.27
CA SER A 139 -23.93 -55.08 -47.90
C SER A 139 -24.03 -53.71 -47.20
N PRO A 140 -24.10 -52.59 -47.96
CA PRO A 140 -24.05 -51.23 -47.43
C PRO A 140 -25.22 -50.85 -46.51
N GLU A 141 -26.31 -51.60 -46.51
CA GLU A 141 -27.51 -51.33 -45.71
C GLU A 141 -27.27 -51.45 -44.19
N LEU A 142 -26.40 -52.38 -43.75
CA LEU A 142 -26.10 -52.58 -42.33
C LEU A 142 -25.31 -51.42 -41.72
N LEU A 143 -24.44 -50.78 -42.50
CA LEU A 143 -23.65 -49.63 -42.07
C LEU A 143 -24.52 -48.37 -41.90
N TRP A 144 -25.44 -48.13 -42.82
CA TRP A 144 -26.38 -47.00 -42.71
C TRP A 144 -27.37 -47.17 -41.56
N GLY A 145 -27.83 -48.40 -41.30
CA GLY A 145 -28.70 -48.70 -40.14
C GLY A 145 -27.99 -48.52 -38.79
N SER A 146 -26.72 -48.93 -38.70
CA SER A 146 -25.89 -48.77 -37.50
C SER A 146 -25.55 -47.30 -37.19
N LEU A 147 -25.20 -46.52 -38.22
CA LEU A 147 -24.89 -45.09 -38.04
C LEU A 147 -26.15 -44.29 -37.68
N GLY A 148 -27.30 -44.62 -38.28
CA GLY A 148 -28.58 -44.00 -37.96
C GLY A 148 -29.01 -44.25 -36.51
N SER A 149 -28.85 -45.48 -36.00
CA SER A 149 -29.25 -45.81 -34.63
C SER A 149 -28.36 -45.17 -33.56
N LEU A 150 -27.05 -45.06 -33.81
CA LEU A 150 -26.12 -44.37 -32.92
C LEU A 150 -26.40 -42.86 -32.84
N LEU A 151 -26.70 -42.22 -33.96
CA LEU A 151 -27.06 -40.80 -33.98
C LEU A 151 -28.39 -40.53 -33.23
N ILE A 152 -29.39 -41.38 -33.43
CA ILE A 152 -30.68 -41.26 -32.72
C ILE A 152 -30.51 -41.49 -31.22
N SER A 153 -29.70 -42.47 -30.81
CA SER A 153 -29.40 -42.74 -29.40
C SER A 153 -28.62 -41.59 -28.74
N GLY A 154 -27.63 -41.02 -29.43
CA GLY A 154 -26.87 -39.87 -28.95
C GLY A 154 -27.73 -38.61 -28.79
N LEU A 155 -28.65 -38.35 -29.74
CA LEU A 155 -29.63 -37.28 -29.62
C LEU A 155 -30.60 -37.52 -28.45
N ALA A 156 -31.11 -38.75 -28.28
CA ALA A 156 -32.00 -39.07 -27.17
C ALA A 156 -31.35 -38.80 -25.79
N LEU A 157 -30.07 -39.15 -25.61
CA LEU A 157 -29.34 -38.89 -24.36
C LEU A 157 -29.07 -37.40 -24.11
N PHE A 158 -28.91 -36.60 -25.17
CA PHE A 158 -28.67 -35.15 -25.04
C PHE A 158 -29.96 -34.38 -24.73
N PHE A 159 -31.11 -34.85 -25.23
CA PHE A 159 -32.42 -34.19 -25.05
C PHE A 159 -33.25 -34.76 -23.88
N ALA A 160 -32.99 -35.99 -23.42
CA ALA A 160 -33.69 -36.60 -22.29
C ALA A 160 -33.66 -35.78 -20.98
N PRO A 161 -32.54 -35.13 -20.57
CA PRO A 161 -32.52 -34.36 -19.33
C PRO A 161 -33.39 -33.09 -19.37
N ARG A 162 -33.79 -32.65 -20.57
CA ARG A 162 -34.55 -31.41 -20.79
C ARG A 162 -36.06 -31.64 -20.86
N LEU A 163 -36.51 -32.88 -21.06
CA LEU A 163 -37.93 -33.23 -21.18
C LEU A 163 -38.54 -33.81 -19.88
N PHE A 164 -37.72 -34.29 -18.95
CA PHE A 164 -38.18 -34.92 -17.69
C PHE A 164 -38.01 -34.04 -16.43
N ASN A 165 -37.51 -32.82 -16.55
CA ASN A 165 -37.54 -31.84 -15.46
C ASN A 165 -38.75 -30.92 -15.67
N HIS A 166 -39.92 -31.38 -15.24
CA HIS A 166 -41.05 -30.52 -14.90
C HIS A 166 -41.82 -31.07 -13.70
#